data_AF-L2F5K7-F1
#
_entry.id   AF-L2F5K7-F1
#
_cell.length_a   1.000
_cell.length_b   1.000
_cell.length_c   1.000
_cell.angle_alpha   90.00
_cell.angle_beta   90.00
_cell.angle_gamma   90.00
#
_symmetry.space_group_name_H-M   'P 1'
#
loop_
_entity.id
_entity.type
_entity.pdbx_description
1 polymer ?
#
loop_
_entity_poly.entity_id
_entity_poly.type
_entity_poly.pdbx_seq_one_letter_code
_entity_poly.pdbx_strand_id
1 'polypeptide(L)'
;MKKPTFATILLSTSLTLPSIILPNLANASTDVNHAQINACVAQMTEKKITDNKSAQKVCGCVVKEQAKITQKQKNELDDWVKSGKDIRTNKTFQNISDRMKACGNGIIK
;
A
#
# COMPACT_ATOMS: atom_id res chain seq x y z
N MET A 1 -15.79 -39.04 -13.81
CA MET A 1 -15.76 -37.59 -13.55
C MET A 1 -16.29 -37.30 -12.15
N LYS A 2 -15.45 -36.87 -11.21
CA LYS A 2 -15.85 -36.42 -9.86
C LYS A 2 -14.90 -35.29 -9.46
N LYS A 3 -15.46 -34.08 -9.30
CA LYS A 3 -14.75 -32.84 -8.96
C LYS A 3 -14.30 -32.90 -7.49
N PRO A 4 -13.08 -32.48 -7.13
CA PRO A 4 -12.72 -32.25 -5.74
C PRO A 4 -13.30 -30.91 -5.28
N THR A 5 -14.02 -30.98 -4.15
CA THR A 5 -14.50 -29.86 -3.37
C THR A 5 -13.31 -29.06 -2.84
N PHE A 6 -13.08 -27.85 -3.36
CA PHE A 6 -12.16 -26.90 -2.75
C PHE A 6 -12.86 -26.26 -1.54
N ALA A 7 -12.23 -26.43 -0.38
CA ALA A 7 -12.62 -25.76 0.86
C ALA A 7 -12.49 -24.24 0.68
N THR A 8 -13.62 -23.55 0.72
CA THR A 8 -13.69 -22.09 0.86
C THR A 8 -13.17 -21.74 2.26
N ILE A 9 -11.92 -21.27 2.34
CA ILE A 9 -11.43 -20.57 3.53
C ILE A 9 -12.08 -19.19 3.51
N LEU A 10 -13.17 -19.05 4.26
CA LEU A 10 -13.69 -17.78 4.73
C LEU A 10 -12.63 -17.17 5.66
N LEU A 11 -11.82 -16.25 5.14
CA LEU A 11 -10.88 -15.51 5.98
C LEU A 11 -11.62 -14.37 6.68
N SER A 12 -11.68 -14.55 7.98
CA SER A 12 -12.30 -13.76 9.03
C SER A 12 -11.96 -12.28 8.95
N THR A 13 -12.98 -11.46 9.14
CA THR A 13 -12.89 -10.06 9.51
C THR A 13 -12.14 -9.91 10.85
N SER A 14 -10.95 -9.33 10.80
CA SER A 14 -10.25 -8.82 11.98
C SER A 14 -9.74 -7.43 11.66
N LEU A 15 -10.26 -6.45 12.42
CA LEU A 15 -9.92 -5.05 12.35
C LEU A 15 -8.42 -4.86 12.65
N THR A 16 -7.61 -4.70 11.62
CA THR A 16 -6.27 -4.13 11.69
C THR A 16 -6.25 -2.97 10.71
N LEU A 17 -5.61 -1.85 11.06
CA LEU A 17 -5.38 -0.70 10.17
C LEU A 17 -5.16 -1.21 8.74
N PRO A 18 -5.85 -0.67 7.72
CA PRO A 18 -5.70 -1.18 6.37
C PRO A 18 -4.23 -0.99 5.98
N SER A 19 -3.46 -2.06 6.10
CA SER A 19 -2.37 -2.37 5.22
C SER A 19 -2.97 -2.17 3.85
N ILE A 20 -2.68 -1.02 3.24
CA ILE A 20 -2.94 -0.78 1.84
C ILE A 20 -2.05 -1.82 1.15
N ILE A 21 -2.59 -3.03 0.96
CA ILE A 21 -1.97 -4.06 0.15
C ILE A 21 -2.05 -3.46 -1.25
N LEU A 22 -0.98 -2.77 -1.62
CA LEU A 22 -0.77 -2.30 -2.96
C LEU A 22 -0.51 -3.55 -3.77
N PRO A 23 -1.42 -3.96 -4.65
CA PRO A 23 -1.15 -5.08 -5.53
C PRO A 23 0.09 -4.74 -6.34
N ASN A 24 1.09 -5.61 -6.19
CA ASN A 24 2.32 -5.77 -6.94
C ASN A 24 2.50 -4.80 -8.14
N LEU A 25 3.33 -3.77 -7.95
CA LEU A 25 3.72 -2.78 -8.95
C LEU A 25 5.12 -3.09 -9.49
N ALA A 26 5.20 -4.08 -10.36
CA ALA A 26 6.27 -4.21 -11.33
C ALA A 26 5.64 -3.88 -12.68
N ASN A 27 6.05 -2.75 -13.28
CA ASN A 27 5.55 -2.13 -14.52
C ASN A 27 4.41 -1.11 -14.31
N ALA A 28 4.75 0.18 -14.32
CA ALA A 28 3.76 1.26 -14.35
C ALA A 28 4.18 2.31 -15.38
N SER A 29 3.55 2.23 -16.56
CA SER A 29 3.29 3.36 -17.44
C SER A 29 2.36 4.37 -16.74
N THR A 30 2.36 5.61 -17.20
CA THR A 30 1.63 6.75 -16.61
C THR A 30 0.14 6.53 -16.34
N ASP A 31 -0.53 5.64 -17.09
CA ASP A 31 -1.96 5.31 -16.89
C ASP A 31 -2.23 4.48 -15.62
N VAL A 32 -1.28 3.63 -15.21
CA VAL A 32 -1.41 2.81 -14.01
C VAL A 32 -1.47 3.68 -12.76
N ASN A 33 -0.76 4.81 -12.75
CA ASN A 33 -0.71 5.73 -11.62
C ASN A 33 -2.07 6.41 -11.37
N HIS A 34 -2.83 6.76 -12.42
CA HIS A 34 -4.14 7.40 -12.27
C HIS A 34 -5.20 6.44 -11.74
N ALA A 35 -5.23 5.20 -12.25
CA ALA A 35 -6.16 4.18 -11.74
C ALA A 35 -5.92 3.90 -10.24
N GLN A 36 -4.66 3.87 -9.81
CA GLN A 36 -4.28 3.65 -8.41
C GLN A 36 -4.65 4.82 -7.50
N ILE A 37 -4.44 6.05 -7.97
CA ILE A 37 -4.87 7.25 -7.24
C ILE A 37 -6.39 7.21 -7.04
N ASN A 38 -7.16 6.92 -8.10
CA ASN A 38 -8.62 6.88 -8.01
C ASN A 38 -9.14 5.80 -7.06
N ALA A 39 -8.55 4.60 -7.08
CA ALA A 39 -8.92 3.53 -6.15
C ALA A 39 -8.62 3.90 -4.70
N CYS A 40 -7.47 4.53 -4.43
CA CYS A 40 -7.12 5.03 -3.11
C CYS A 40 -8.09 6.14 -2.65
N VAL A 41 -8.45 7.08 -3.54
CA VAL A 41 -9.39 8.17 -3.24
C VAL A 41 -10.77 7.63 -2.89
N ALA A 42 -11.28 6.66 -3.66
CA ALA A 42 -12.55 6.00 -3.37
C ALA A 42 -12.54 5.38 -1.97
N GLN A 43 -11.51 4.60 -1.64
CA GLN A 43 -11.37 3.98 -0.31
C GLN A 43 -11.34 5.01 0.83
N MET A 44 -10.59 6.10 0.68
CA MET A 44 -10.49 7.10 1.75
C MET A 44 -11.78 7.91 1.93
N THR A 45 -12.46 8.21 0.84
CA THR A 45 -13.73 8.97 0.87
C THR A 45 -14.90 8.11 1.34
N GLU A 46 -15.01 6.86 0.86
CA GLU A 46 -16.03 5.89 1.32
C GLU A 46 -15.93 5.61 2.82
N LYS A 47 -14.70 5.53 3.35
CA LYS A 47 -14.45 5.34 4.78
C LYS A 47 -14.55 6.63 5.59
N LYS A 48 -14.94 7.75 4.98
CA LYS A 48 -15.05 9.07 5.61
C LYS A 48 -13.78 9.51 6.34
N ILE A 49 -12.61 9.10 5.83
CA ILE A 49 -11.31 9.49 6.40
C ILE A 49 -11.00 10.94 6.07
N THR A 50 -11.32 11.37 4.84
CA THR A 50 -11.10 12.74 4.36
C THR A 50 -11.96 13.04 3.13
N ASP A 51 -12.06 14.32 2.73
CA ASP A 51 -12.77 14.74 1.52
C ASP A 51 -12.03 14.34 0.24
N ASN A 52 -12.72 14.35 -0.91
CA ASN A 52 -12.15 13.89 -2.18
C ASN A 52 -10.88 14.66 -2.58
N LYS A 53 -10.85 15.98 -2.37
CA LYS A 53 -9.69 16.82 -2.74
C LYS A 53 -8.48 16.52 -1.86
N SER A 54 -8.71 16.34 -0.57
CA SER A 54 -7.67 15.92 0.36
C SER A 54 -7.20 14.49 0.09
N ALA A 55 -8.13 13.59 -0.26
CA ALA A 55 -7.81 12.23 -0.63
C ALA A 55 -6.93 12.16 -1.88
N GLN A 56 -7.24 12.95 -2.91
CA GLN A 56 -6.42 13.02 -4.13
C GLN A 56 -4.99 13.46 -3.83
N LYS A 57 -4.80 14.42 -2.90
CA LYS A 57 -3.47 14.86 -2.49
C LYS A 57 -2.68 13.75 -1.80
N VAL A 58 -3.28 13.06 -0.83
CA VAL A 58 -2.63 11.95 -0.11
C VAL A 58 -2.29 10.83 -1.08
N CYS A 59 -3.29 10.33 -1.81
CA CYS A 59 -3.13 9.20 -2.72
C CYS A 59 -2.13 9.51 -3.84
N GLY A 60 -2.18 10.73 -4.39
CA GLY A 60 -1.20 11.20 -5.37
C GLY A 60 0.22 11.26 -4.80
N CYS A 61 0.40 11.72 -3.57
CA CYS A 61 1.70 11.70 -2.89
C CYS A 61 2.20 10.27 -2.66
N VAL A 62 1.35 9.40 -2.13
CA VAL A 62 1.69 8.00 -1.82
C VAL A 62 2.12 7.24 -3.08
N VAL A 63 1.38 7.36 -4.18
CA VAL A 63 1.74 6.72 -5.46
C VAL A 63 3.07 7.25 -5.99
N LYS A 64 3.33 8.56 -5.89
CA LYS A 64 4.63 9.15 -6.26
C LYS A 64 5.77 8.63 -5.39
N GLU A 65 5.58 8.51 -4.08
CA GLU A 65 6.59 7.97 -3.16
C GLU A 65 6.86 6.49 -3.39
N GLN A 66 5.84 5.73 -3.83
CA GLN A 66 6.01 4.32 -4.20
C GLN A 66 6.79 4.15 -5.49
N ALA A 67 6.57 5.02 -6.48
CA ALA A 67 7.33 5.02 -7.71
C ALA A 67 8.84 5.28 -7.48
N LYS A 68 9.20 5.94 -6.37
CA LYS A 68 10.60 6.16 -5.95
C LYS A 68 11.24 4.93 -5.28
N ILE A 69 10.47 3.90 -4.93
CA ILE A 69 11.02 2.68 -4.32
C ILE A 69 11.73 1.87 -5.39
N THR A 70 13.05 1.79 -5.28
CA THR A 70 13.90 1.06 -6.23
C THR A 70 13.75 -0.46 -6.08
N GLN A 71 14.03 -1.21 -7.15
CA GLN A 71 14.04 -2.67 -7.09
C GLN A 71 15.04 -3.20 -6.05
N LYS A 72 16.19 -2.53 -5.88
CA LYS A 72 17.18 -2.88 -4.84
C LYS A 72 16.57 -2.82 -3.44
N GLN A 73 15.83 -1.75 -3.12
CA GLN A 73 15.15 -1.61 -1.84
C GLN A 73 14.05 -2.66 -1.66
N LYS A 74 13.32 -3.01 -2.74
CA LYS A 74 12.34 -4.11 -2.68
C LYS A 74 13.00 -5.44 -2.34
N ASN A 75 14.09 -5.77 -3.01
CA ASN A 75 14.83 -7.01 -2.78
C ASN A 75 15.41 -7.06 -1.35
N GLU A 76 15.97 -5.96 -0.85
CA GLU A 76 16.47 -5.87 0.52
C GLU A 76 15.38 -6.17 1.55
N LEU A 77 14.18 -5.60 1.36
CA LEU A 77 13.05 -5.83 2.26
C LEU A 77 12.54 -7.27 2.18
N ASP A 78 12.47 -7.84 0.97
CA ASP A 78 12.07 -9.24 0.76
C ASP A 78 13.04 -10.23 1.42
N ASP A 79 14.35 -10.03 1.23
CA ASP A 79 15.39 -10.82 1.89
C ASP A 79 15.34 -10.68 3.42
N TRP A 80 15.06 -9.47 3.91
CA TRP A 80 14.91 -9.21 5.35
C TRP A 80 13.71 -9.97 5.93
N VAL A 81 12.55 -9.93 5.28
CA VAL A 81 11.35 -10.68 5.68
C VAL A 81 11.61 -12.18 5.64
N LYS A 82 12.24 -12.68 4.57
CA LYS A 82 12.62 -14.11 4.44
C LYS A 82 13.58 -14.57 5.54
N SER A 83 14.43 -13.68 6.06
CA SER A 83 15.32 -13.97 7.18
C SER A 83 14.60 -14.11 8.53
N GLY A 84 13.28 -13.86 8.60
CA GLY A 84 12.48 -13.94 9.82
C GLY A 84 12.68 -12.77 10.78
N LYS A 85 13.42 -11.74 10.37
CA LYS A 85 13.65 -10.53 11.16
C LYS A 85 12.43 -9.60 11.12
N ASP A 86 12.20 -8.87 12.21
CA ASP A 86 11.17 -7.82 12.22
C ASP A 86 11.53 -6.73 11.22
N ILE A 87 10.70 -6.58 10.18
CA ILE A 87 10.89 -5.59 9.11
C ILE A 87 10.86 -4.15 9.63
N ARG A 88 10.21 -3.90 10.78
CA ARG A 88 10.16 -2.58 11.41
C ARG A 88 11.52 -2.13 11.94
N THR A 89 12.47 -3.05 12.09
CA THR A 89 13.85 -2.75 12.47
C THR A 89 14.76 -2.45 11.27
N ASN A 90 14.30 -2.72 10.04
CA ASN A 90 15.06 -2.43 8.83
C ASN A 90 15.00 -0.91 8.51
N LYS A 91 16.17 -0.29 8.30
CA LYS A 91 16.28 1.15 8.01
C LYS A 91 15.63 1.54 6.68
N THR A 92 15.73 0.69 5.67
CA THR A 92 15.08 0.92 4.37
C THR A 92 13.56 0.97 4.53
N PHE A 93 12.98 0.07 5.32
CA PHE A 93 11.56 0.07 5.66
C PHE A 93 11.16 1.35 6.39
N GLN A 94 11.91 1.72 7.44
CA GLN A 94 11.64 2.94 8.22
C GLN A 94 11.65 4.18 7.33
N ASN A 95 12.69 4.34 6.50
CA ASN A 95 12.80 5.46 5.57
C ASN A 95 11.63 5.51 4.57
N ILE A 96 11.22 4.36 4.04
CA ILE A 96 10.04 4.30 3.14
C ILE A 96 8.78 4.68 3.91
N SER A 97 8.58 4.11 5.10
CA SER A 97 7.42 4.38 5.96
C SER A 97 7.29 5.87 6.28
N ASP A 98 8.40 6.54 6.61
CA ASP A 98 8.39 7.95 6.99
C ASP A 98 8.06 8.85 5.80
N ARG A 99 8.54 8.53 4.59
CA ARG A 99 8.10 9.24 3.37
C ARG A 99 6.60 9.07 3.12
N MET A 100 6.06 7.88 3.34
CA MET A 100 4.62 7.63 3.19
C MET A 100 3.79 8.38 4.24
N LYS A 101 4.25 8.43 5.50
CA LYS A 101 3.57 9.19 6.57
C LYS A 101 3.56 10.69 6.28
N ALA A 102 4.66 11.21 5.71
CA ALA A 102 4.73 12.62 5.33
C ALA A 102 3.64 13.02 4.31
N CYS A 103 3.14 12.09 3.49
CA CYS A 103 2.00 12.35 2.60
C CYS A 103 0.68 12.64 3.33
N GLY A 104 0.53 12.19 4.57
CA GLY A 104 -0.64 12.49 5.42
C GLY A 104 -0.49 13.76 6.27
N ASN A 105 0.73 14.28 6.44
CA ASN A 105 0.98 15.47 7.24
C ASN A 105 0.38 16.71 6.55
N GLY A 106 -0.63 17.32 7.18
CA GLY A 106 -1.31 18.52 6.67
C GLY A 106 -2.69 18.28 6.04
N ILE A 107 -3.20 17.04 6.10
CA ILE A 107 -4.55 16.66 5.63
C ILE A 107 -5.58 16.66 6.76
N ILE A 108 -5.12 16.50 8.01
CA ILE A 108 -5.97 16.64 9.19
C ILE A 108 -6.18 18.13 9.46
N LYS A 109 -7.27 18.69 8.92
CA LYS A 109 -7.91 19.91 9.40
C LYS A 109 -9.41 19.70 9.42
#